data_AF-A0A1M5ZFI2-F1
#
_entry.id   AF-A0A1M5ZFI2-F1
#
_cell.length_a   1.000
_cell.length_b   1.000
_cell.length_c   1.000
_cell.angle_alpha   90.00
_cell.angle_beta   90.00
_cell.angle_gamma   90.00
#
_symmetry.space_group_name_H-M   'P 1'
#
loop_
_entity.id
_entity.type
_entity.pdbx_description
1 polymer ?
#
loop_
_entity_poly.entity_id
_entity_poly.type
_entity_poly.pdbx_seq_one_letter_code
_entity_poly.pdbx_strand_id
1 'polypeptide(L)'
;MREIRRIYGEYFDETGRAAMNKKATDGLMGFTKGPSADPCHDRFSEQLKQTLEAFAAAPPSSQDVEEVLRYIYDTPVAYKDNTLVYLMLQAVHAHTEKLIAFLSTEDAAGLAARYIETYPRSVRLPVQNKIVKLLQAQAGQSDVRKGGILNIFKRRESSR
;
A
#
# COMPACT_ATOMS: atom_id res chain seq x y z
N MET A 1 16.43 0.91 2.21
CA MET A 1 15.93 2.22 1.70
C MET A 1 16.51 2.72 0.39
N ARG A 2 17.84 2.78 0.20
CA ARG A 2 18.45 3.32 -1.04
C ARG A 2 17.86 2.71 -2.32
N GLU A 3 17.73 1.38 -2.34
CA GLU A 3 17.25 0.65 -3.51
C GLU A 3 15.78 0.92 -3.83
N ILE A 4 14.92 0.95 -2.80
CA ILE A 4 13.50 1.30 -2.96
C ILE A 4 13.36 2.71 -3.54
N ARG A 5 14.14 3.68 -3.05
CA ARG A 5 14.12 5.05 -3.60
C ARG A 5 14.61 5.09 -5.05
N ARG A 6 15.63 4.30 -5.41
CA ARG A 6 16.11 4.15 -6.79
C ARG A 6 15.00 3.65 -7.71
N ILE A 7 14.30 2.58 -7.34
CA ILE A 7 13.20 1.99 -8.11
C ILE A 7 12.08 3.00 -8.34
N TYR A 8 11.69 3.75 -7.30
CA TYR A 8 10.68 4.81 -7.44
C TYR A 8 11.16 5.95 -8.34
N GLY A 9 12.41 6.39 -8.20
CA GLY A 9 13.00 7.43 -9.04
C GLY A 9 13.00 7.05 -10.52
N GLU A 10 13.43 5.83 -10.84
CA GLU A 10 13.41 5.31 -12.21
C GLU A 10 12.00 5.24 -12.78
N TYR A 11 11.04 4.78 -11.98
CA TYR A 11 9.64 4.75 -12.39
C TYR A 11 9.07 6.15 -12.67
N PHE A 12 9.41 7.15 -11.85
CA PHE A 12 8.99 8.53 -12.07
C PHE A 12 9.64 9.16 -13.30
N ASP A 13 10.92 8.90 -13.53
CA ASP A 13 11.60 9.37 -14.73
C ASP A 13 10.98 8.78 -16.00
N GLU A 14 10.66 7.49 -15.99
CA GLU A 14 10.04 6.81 -17.13
C GLU A 14 8.63 7.30 -17.40
N THR A 15 7.80 7.42 -16.36
CA THR A 15 6.42 7.93 -16.49
C THR A 15 6.40 9.41 -16.89
N GLY A 16 7.36 10.21 -16.42
CA GLY A 16 7.58 11.58 -16.86
C GLY A 16 7.92 11.68 -18.35
N ARG A 17 8.89 10.87 -18.82
CA ARG A 17 9.26 10.81 -20.24
C ARG A 17 8.09 10.34 -21.13
N ALA A 18 7.35 9.31 -20.70
CA ALA A 18 6.19 8.82 -21.42
C ALA A 18 5.09 9.89 -21.54
N ALA A 19 4.84 10.67 -20.48
CA ALA A 19 3.89 11.77 -20.51
C ALA A 19 4.33 12.91 -21.45
N MET A 20 5.62 13.25 -21.48
CA MET A 20 6.16 14.25 -22.40
C MET A 20 6.08 13.78 -23.86
N ASN A 21 6.42 12.51 -24.13
CA ASN A 21 6.35 11.94 -25.48
C ASN A 21 4.92 11.87 -26.00
N LYS A 22 3.94 11.47 -25.18
CA LYS A 22 2.51 11.49 -25.55
C LYS A 22 2.04 12.88 -25.98
N LYS A 23 2.39 13.93 -25.21
CA LYS A 23 2.07 15.32 -25.58
C LYS A 23 2.69 15.75 -26.91
N ALA A 24 3.89 15.25 -27.25
CA ALA A 24 4.54 15.53 -28.51
C ALA A 24 3.91 14.77 -29.69
N THR A 25 3.40 13.55 -29.47
CA THR A 25 2.81 12.70 -30.51
C THR A 25 1.29 12.88 -30.69
N ASP A 26 0.59 13.47 -29.71
CA ASP A 26 -0.83 13.84 -29.81
C ASP A 26 -1.11 14.85 -30.94
N GLY A 27 -0.08 15.54 -31.43
CA GLY A 27 -0.15 16.37 -32.63
C GLY A 27 0.03 15.62 -33.96
N LEU A 28 0.42 14.34 -33.95
CA LEU A 28 0.90 13.65 -35.16
C LEU A 28 0.12 12.39 -35.57
N MET A 29 -0.38 11.55 -34.66
CA MET A 29 -1.15 10.35 -35.07
C MET A 29 -2.07 9.81 -33.97
N GLY A 30 -3.39 9.89 -34.19
CA GLY A 30 -4.44 9.38 -33.31
C GLY A 30 -4.64 7.85 -33.31
N PHE A 31 -3.58 7.07 -33.15
CA PHE A 31 -3.69 5.61 -33.00
C PHE A 31 -2.58 5.04 -32.11
N THR A 32 -2.79 5.00 -30.78
CA THR A 32 -1.99 4.10 -29.92
C THR A 32 -2.87 3.39 -28.90
N LYS A 33 -2.57 2.10 -28.76
CA LYS A 33 -3.20 1.08 -27.89
C LYS A 33 -3.49 1.59 -26.47
N GLY A 34 -4.52 1.01 -25.86
CA GLY A 34 -5.13 1.48 -24.61
C GLY A 34 -4.15 1.75 -23.44
N PRO A 35 -4.49 2.68 -22.54
CA PRO A 35 -3.58 3.32 -21.59
C PRO A 35 -3.02 2.43 -20.46
N SER A 36 -3.39 1.14 -20.39
CA SER A 36 -3.13 0.29 -19.21
C SER A 36 -2.01 -0.75 -19.38
N ALA A 37 -1.31 -0.79 -20.51
CA ALA A 37 -0.23 -1.76 -20.74
C ALA A 37 1.10 -1.06 -21.06
N ASP A 38 1.51 -0.12 -20.20
CA ASP A 38 2.86 0.42 -20.29
C ASP A 38 3.83 -0.53 -19.56
N PRO A 39 4.82 -1.13 -20.26
CA PRO A 39 5.79 -2.03 -19.65
C PRO A 39 6.52 -1.45 -18.42
N CYS A 40 6.55 -0.13 -18.26
CA CYS A 40 7.13 0.50 -17.06
C CYS A 40 6.38 0.15 -15.76
N HIS A 41 5.04 0.01 -15.80
CA HIS A 41 4.24 -0.31 -14.62
C HIS A 41 4.51 -1.72 -14.10
N ASP A 42 4.56 -2.69 -15.01
CA ASP A 42 4.84 -4.09 -14.68
C ASP A 42 6.28 -4.25 -14.17
N ARG A 43 7.24 -3.60 -14.83
CA ARG A 43 8.64 -3.61 -14.38
C ARG A 43 8.79 -3.00 -12.99
N PHE A 44 8.19 -1.83 -12.75
CA PHE A 44 8.21 -1.18 -11.44
C PHE A 44 7.63 -2.09 -10.35
N SER A 45 6.46 -2.65 -10.61
CA SER A 45 5.77 -3.55 -9.67
C SER A 45 6.64 -4.77 -9.31
N GLU A 46 7.22 -5.42 -10.31
CA GLU A 46 8.02 -6.63 -10.11
C GLU A 46 9.37 -6.33 -9.43
N GLN A 47 10.08 -5.26 -9.84
CA GLN A 47 11.33 -4.85 -9.19
C GLN A 47 11.11 -4.50 -7.72
N LEU A 48 10.04 -3.75 -7.42
CA LEU A 48 9.69 -3.41 -6.05
C LEU A 48 9.38 -4.68 -5.25
N LYS A 49 8.55 -5.59 -5.79
CA LYS A 49 8.22 -6.86 -5.14
C LYS A 49 9.48 -7.67 -4.80
N GLN A 50 10.36 -7.90 -5.77
CA GLN A 50 11.61 -8.66 -5.58
C GLN A 50 12.50 -8.01 -4.51
N THR A 51 12.58 -6.67 -4.51
CA THR A 51 13.36 -5.92 -3.53
C THR A 51 12.79 -6.06 -2.12
N LEU A 52 11.46 -6.00 -1.97
CA LEU A 52 10.80 -6.19 -0.67
C LEU A 52 10.91 -7.63 -0.17
N GLU A 53 10.86 -8.62 -1.07
CA GLU A 53 11.06 -10.03 -0.72
C GLU A 53 12.50 -10.30 -0.27
N ALA A 54 13.49 -9.73 -0.96
CA ALA A 54 14.89 -9.81 -0.54
C ALA A 54 15.14 -9.09 0.79
N PHE A 55 14.50 -7.94 1.01
CA PHE A 55 14.55 -7.22 2.28
C PHE A 55 13.93 -8.03 3.43
N ALA A 56 12.85 -8.77 3.18
CA ALA A 56 12.21 -9.64 4.17
C ALA A 56 13.03 -10.91 4.48
N ALA A 57 13.91 -11.35 3.57
CA ALA A 57 14.68 -12.58 3.73
C ALA A 57 15.78 -12.48 4.81
N ALA A 58 16.25 -11.27 5.11
CA ALA A 58 17.13 -10.98 6.24
C ALA A 58 16.30 -10.23 7.29
N PRO A 59 15.85 -10.87 8.39
CA PRO A 59 14.80 -10.35 9.27
C PRO A 59 15.09 -8.90 9.67
N PRO A 60 14.38 -7.92 9.07
CA PRO A 60 14.71 -6.52 9.22
C PRO A 60 14.25 -6.01 10.59
N SER A 61 14.85 -4.91 11.05
CA SER A 61 14.36 -4.25 12.26
C SER A 61 12.97 -3.66 12.00
N SER A 62 12.16 -3.55 13.07
CA SER A 62 10.86 -2.88 12.99
C SER A 62 10.98 -1.46 12.44
N GLN A 63 12.01 -0.73 12.85
CA GLN A 63 12.26 0.64 12.41
C GLN A 63 12.54 0.73 10.91
N ASP A 64 13.36 -0.18 10.36
CA ASP A 64 13.65 -0.20 8.92
C ASP A 64 12.38 -0.53 8.12
N VAL A 65 11.54 -1.44 8.64
CA VAL A 65 10.26 -1.81 8.03
C VAL A 65 9.29 -0.64 8.06
N GLU A 66 9.16 0.07 9.19
CA GLU A 66 8.35 1.28 9.31
C GLU A 66 8.77 2.30 8.26
N GLU A 67 10.08 2.56 8.12
CA GLU A 67 10.57 3.55 7.16
C GLU A 67 10.19 3.17 5.72
N VAL A 68 10.37 1.90 5.36
CA VAL A 68 10.00 1.36 4.05
C VAL A 68 8.51 1.50 3.78
N LEU A 69 7.68 1.03 4.70
CA LEU A 69 6.24 1.00 4.53
C LEU A 69 5.65 2.41 4.49
N ARG A 70 6.13 3.29 5.39
CA ARG A 70 5.77 4.70 5.40
C ARG A 70 6.07 5.37 4.07
N TYR A 71 7.27 5.17 3.53
CA TYR A 71 7.63 5.71 2.22
C TYR A 71 6.67 5.22 1.12
N ILE A 72 6.42 3.92 1.04
CA ILE A 72 5.51 3.33 0.04
C ILE A 72 4.09 3.89 0.18
N TYR A 73 3.57 4.00 1.41
CA TYR A 73 2.20 4.40 1.66
C TYR A 73 1.94 5.90 1.50
N ASP A 74 2.94 6.73 1.75
CA ASP A 74 2.82 8.19 1.62
C ASP A 74 3.04 8.65 0.18
N THR A 75 3.90 7.96 -0.58
CA THR A 75 4.29 8.41 -1.92
C THR A 75 3.10 8.64 -2.87
N PRO A 76 2.07 7.77 -2.95
CA PRO A 76 0.90 8.02 -3.81
C PRO A 76 0.23 9.38 -3.59
N VAL A 77 0.28 9.93 -2.37
CA VAL A 77 -0.41 11.19 -2.03
C VAL A 77 0.08 12.37 -2.86
N ALA A 78 1.37 12.38 -3.23
CA ALA A 78 1.96 13.44 -4.03
C ALA A 78 1.57 13.37 -5.53
N TYR A 79 0.96 12.27 -5.97
CA TYR A 79 0.66 11.99 -7.37
C TYR A 79 -0.84 11.87 -7.67
N LYS A 80 -1.72 12.35 -6.76
CA LYS A 80 -3.18 12.25 -6.90
C LYS A 80 -3.73 12.80 -8.23
N ASP A 81 -3.08 13.80 -8.80
CA ASP A 81 -3.48 14.42 -10.07
C ASP A 81 -3.04 13.62 -11.31
N ASN A 82 -2.16 12.62 -11.15
CA ASN A 82 -1.77 11.69 -12.20
C ASN A 82 -2.42 10.33 -11.94
N THR A 83 -3.65 10.14 -12.41
CA THR A 83 -4.48 8.95 -12.11
C THR A 83 -3.78 7.63 -12.37
N LEU A 84 -3.05 7.47 -13.49
CA LEU A 84 -2.40 6.20 -13.82
C LEU A 84 -1.25 5.89 -12.85
N VAL A 85 -0.40 6.89 -12.57
CA VAL A 85 0.69 6.74 -11.59
C VAL A 85 0.12 6.51 -10.20
N TYR A 86 -0.89 7.29 -9.79
CA TYR A 86 -1.54 7.14 -8.50
C TYR A 86 -2.09 5.73 -8.28
N LEU A 87 -2.83 5.19 -9.25
CA LEU A 87 -3.39 3.84 -9.16
C LEU A 87 -2.29 2.78 -9.08
N MET A 88 -1.21 2.93 -9.85
CA MET A 88 -0.09 1.99 -9.81
C MET A 88 0.63 2.02 -8.46
N LEU A 89 0.91 3.22 -7.92
CA LEU A 89 1.53 3.36 -6.61
C LEU A 89 0.66 2.80 -5.48
N GLN A 90 -0.67 2.87 -5.60
CA GLN A 90 -1.57 2.21 -4.67
C GLN A 90 -1.59 0.68 -4.84
N ALA A 91 -1.51 0.17 -6.07
CA ALA A 91 -1.55 -1.26 -6.33
C ALA A 91 -0.35 -2.00 -5.70
N VAL A 92 0.84 -1.40 -5.72
CA VAL A 92 2.03 -2.01 -5.11
C VAL A 92 1.98 -2.12 -3.58
N HIS A 93 0.98 -1.52 -2.92
CA HIS A 93 0.73 -1.77 -1.50
C HIS A 93 0.54 -3.27 -1.21
N ALA A 94 0.03 -4.06 -2.16
CA ALA A 94 -0.15 -5.51 -1.99
C ALA A 94 1.18 -6.25 -1.72
N HIS A 95 2.31 -5.73 -2.21
CA HIS A 95 3.63 -6.34 -2.01
C HIS A 95 4.16 -6.16 -0.58
N THR A 96 3.52 -5.31 0.22
CA THR A 96 3.99 -4.94 1.57
C THR A 96 3.47 -5.86 2.68
N GLU A 97 2.50 -6.74 2.39
CA GLU A 97 1.77 -7.49 3.42
C GLU A 97 2.67 -8.31 4.34
N LYS A 98 3.68 -8.99 3.78
CA LYS A 98 4.62 -9.82 4.56
C LYS A 98 5.48 -9.00 5.50
N LEU A 99 5.77 -7.74 5.15
CA LEU A 99 6.63 -6.88 5.94
C LEU A 99 5.96 -6.44 7.24
N ILE A 100 4.62 -6.32 7.26
CA ILE A 100 3.86 -5.87 8.44
C ILE A 100 4.14 -6.77 9.65
N ALA A 101 4.40 -8.07 9.46
CA ALA A 101 4.67 -9.01 10.55
C ALA A 101 5.97 -8.72 11.32
N PHE A 102 6.89 -7.92 10.76
CA PHE A 102 8.14 -7.52 11.41
C PHE A 102 8.01 -6.24 12.24
N LEU A 103 6.88 -5.54 12.17
CA LEU A 103 6.66 -4.33 12.96
C LEU A 103 6.48 -4.67 14.43
N SER A 104 7.02 -3.82 15.30
CA SER A 104 6.64 -3.74 16.70
C SER A 104 5.18 -3.31 16.80
N THR A 105 4.57 -3.58 17.95
CA THR A 105 3.20 -3.15 18.23
C THR A 105 3.05 -1.62 18.13
N GLU A 106 4.06 -0.88 18.59
CA GLU A 106 4.08 0.59 18.55
C GLU A 106 4.16 1.12 17.12
N ASP A 107 5.12 0.63 16.33
CA ASP A 107 5.28 1.07 14.94
C ASP A 107 4.06 0.69 14.08
N ALA A 108 3.51 -0.50 14.30
CA ALA A 108 2.27 -0.91 13.65
C ALA A 108 1.09 -0.01 14.01
N ALA A 109 0.97 0.42 15.27
CA ALA A 109 -0.09 1.32 15.72
C ALA A 109 0.04 2.71 15.08
N GLY A 110 1.26 3.27 15.08
CA GLY A 110 1.54 4.56 14.45
C GLY A 110 1.26 4.53 12.94
N LEU A 111 1.73 3.48 12.26
CA LEU A 111 1.51 3.31 10.84
C LEU A 111 0.04 3.05 10.49
N ALA A 112 -0.70 2.31 11.32
CA ALA A 112 -2.15 2.11 11.16
C ALA A 112 -2.91 3.44 11.22
N ALA A 113 -2.65 4.25 12.25
CA ALA A 113 -3.30 5.54 12.44
C ALA A 113 -3.09 6.44 11.23
N ARG A 114 -1.83 6.55 10.77
CA ARG A 114 -1.48 7.34 9.61
C ARG A 114 -2.11 6.82 8.32
N TYR A 115 -2.08 5.51 8.09
CA TYR A 115 -2.68 4.92 6.89
C TYR A 115 -4.20 5.15 6.83
N ILE A 116 -4.88 5.09 7.98
CA ILE A 116 -6.31 5.34 8.12
C ILE A 116 -6.66 6.79 7.77
N GLU A 117 -5.83 7.74 8.21
CA GLU A 117 -5.96 9.16 7.90
C GLU A 117 -5.71 9.44 6.41
N THR A 118 -4.62 8.90 5.85
CA THR A 118 -4.25 9.08 4.44
C THR A 118 -5.29 8.49 3.49
N TYR A 119 -5.83 7.32 3.83
CA TYR A 119 -6.81 6.59 3.02
C TYR A 119 -8.10 6.43 3.83
N PRO A 120 -9.08 7.35 3.73
CA PRO A 120 -10.32 7.26 4.51
C PRO A 120 -11.22 6.12 4.01
N ARG A 121 -11.99 5.52 4.93
CA ARG A 121 -12.79 4.31 4.67
C ARG A 121 -13.73 4.42 3.46
N SER A 122 -14.28 5.60 3.19
CA SER A 122 -15.23 5.83 2.09
C SER A 122 -14.64 5.61 0.69
N VAL A 123 -13.31 5.66 0.56
CA VAL A 123 -12.60 5.57 -0.73
C VAL A 123 -11.55 4.46 -0.75
N ARG A 124 -11.50 3.59 0.27
CA ARG A 124 -10.49 2.53 0.37
C ARG A 124 -10.71 1.43 -0.66
N LEU A 125 -9.64 1.09 -1.35
CA LEU A 125 -9.55 -0.10 -2.20
C LEU A 125 -9.48 -1.39 -1.34
N PRO A 126 -9.81 -2.57 -1.92
CA PRO A 126 -9.71 -3.85 -1.21
C PRO A 126 -8.34 -4.10 -0.57
N VAL A 127 -7.25 -3.78 -1.28
CA VAL A 127 -5.88 -3.90 -0.75
C VAL A 127 -5.67 -3.02 0.48
N GLN A 128 -6.15 -1.78 0.47
CA GLN A 128 -6.02 -0.84 1.58
C GLN A 128 -6.81 -1.33 2.81
N ASN A 129 -7.99 -1.92 2.60
CA ASN A 129 -8.75 -2.55 3.70
C ASN A 129 -7.98 -3.71 4.33
N LYS A 130 -7.26 -4.50 3.52
CA LYS A 130 -6.43 -5.60 4.02
C LYS A 130 -5.21 -5.08 4.79
N ILE A 131 -4.51 -4.07 4.28
CA ILE A 131 -3.37 -3.43 4.96
C ILE A 131 -3.79 -2.87 6.33
N VAL A 132 -4.91 -2.13 6.41
CA VAL A 132 -5.41 -1.61 7.70
C VAL A 132 -5.65 -2.75 8.70
N LYS A 133 -6.29 -3.84 8.27
CA LYS A 133 -6.52 -5.00 9.15
C LYS A 133 -5.23 -5.63 9.64
N LEU A 134 -4.24 -5.79 8.77
CA LEU A 134 -2.93 -6.36 9.11
C LEU A 134 -2.19 -5.46 10.10
N LEU A 135 -2.15 -4.15 9.85
CA LEU A 135 -1.51 -3.19 10.76
C LEU A 135 -2.20 -3.15 12.13
N GLN A 136 -3.53 -3.12 12.16
CA GLN A 136 -4.28 -3.15 13.41
C GLN A 136 -4.10 -4.46 14.18
N ALA A 137 -4.06 -5.60 13.48
CA ALA A 137 -3.78 -6.88 14.10
C ALA A 137 -2.37 -6.92 14.71
N GLN A 138 -1.36 -6.44 13.98
CA GLN A 138 0.02 -6.35 14.46
C GLN A 138 0.17 -5.38 15.64
N ALA A 139 -0.61 -4.30 15.65
CA ALA A 139 -0.70 -3.35 16.74
C ALA A 139 -1.46 -3.89 17.97
N GLY A 140 -1.93 -5.14 17.95
CA GLY A 140 -2.75 -5.70 19.04
C GLY A 140 -4.13 -5.06 19.16
N GLN A 141 -4.56 -4.28 18.15
CA GLN A 141 -5.84 -3.55 18.10
C GLN A 141 -6.96 -4.37 17.48
N SER A 142 -6.80 -5.70 17.41
CA SER A 142 -7.79 -6.61 16.83
C SER A 142 -9.19 -6.31 17.38
N ASP A 143 -10.09 -6.03 16.47
CA ASP A 143 -11.47 -5.58 16.70
C ASP A 143 -12.17 -6.41 17.79
N VAL A 144 -12.26 -5.87 19.01
CA VAL A 144 -13.03 -6.43 20.14
C VAL A 144 -14.54 -6.51 19.81
N ARG A 145 -14.98 -6.09 18.62
CA ARG A 145 -16.40 -6.03 18.21
C ARG A 145 -16.95 -7.31 17.57
N LYS A 146 -16.55 -8.49 18.03
CA LYS A 146 -17.28 -9.75 17.76
C LYS A 146 -17.59 -10.61 19.00
N GLY A 147 -17.46 -10.07 20.22
CA GLY A 147 -17.87 -10.75 21.46
C GLY A 147 -19.06 -10.14 22.20
N GLY A 148 -19.50 -8.92 21.83
CA GLY A 148 -20.39 -8.10 22.66
C GLY A 148 -21.90 -8.34 22.52
N ILE A 149 -22.37 -9.02 21.47
CA ILE A 149 -23.82 -9.16 21.21
C ILE A 149 -24.33 -10.58 21.54
N LEU A 150 -23.46 -11.59 21.59
CA LEU A 150 -23.89 -12.98 21.87
C LEU A 150 -23.93 -13.34 23.37
N ASN A 151 -23.32 -12.53 24.25
CA ASN A 151 -23.27 -12.81 25.69
C ASN A 151 -24.37 -12.16 26.53
N ILE A 152 -25.28 -11.39 25.92
CA ILE A 152 -26.43 -10.79 26.63
C ILE A 152 -27.63 -11.74 26.67
N PHE A 153 -27.70 -12.74 25.78
CA PHE A 153 -28.83 -13.68 25.72
C PHE A 153 -28.66 -14.98 26.52
N LYS A 154 -27.48 -15.24 27.13
CA LYS A 154 -27.26 -16.51 27.88
C LYS A 154 -27.42 -16.40 29.40
N ARG A 155 -27.83 -15.24 29.93
CA ARG A 155 -28.00 -15.01 31.38
C ARG A 155 -29.47 -14.84 31.82
N ARG A 156 -30.41 -15.48 31.12
CA ARG A 156 -31.85 -15.46 31.51
C ARG A 156 -32.56 -16.81 31.57
N GLU A 157 -31.87 -17.93 31.35
CA GLU A 157 -32.47 -19.28 31.42
C GLU A 157 -31.90 -20.17 32.53
N SER A 158 -31.32 -19.57 33.59
CA SER A 158 -30.94 -20.33 34.80
C SER A 158 -31.53 -19.69 36.05
N SER A 159 -32.82 -19.39 35.99
CA SER A 159 -33.67 -19.11 37.15
C SER A 159 -35.12 -19.26 36.74
N ARG A 160 -35.58 -20.51 36.66
CA ARG A 160 -36.90 -21.00 37.08
C ARG A 160 -37.01 -22.49 36.78
#